data_AF-A0A1J3GLG4-F1
#
_entry.id   AF-A0A1J3GLG4-F1
#
_cell.length_a   1.000
_cell.length_b   1.000
_cell.length_c   1.000
_cell.angle_alpha   90.00
_cell.angle_beta   90.00
_cell.angle_gamma   90.00
#
_symmetry.space_group_name_H-M   'P 1'
#
loop_
_entity.id
_entity.type
_entity.pdbx_description
1 polymer ?
#
loop_
_entity_poly.entity_id
_entity_poly.type
_entity_poly.pdbx_seq_one_letter_code
_entity_poly.pdbx_strand_id
1 'polypeptide(L)'
;IGEIENRSKYLSDIKSDIERNRDHIEFLISKVEAAAFTEMSEVETFVKWIDQELSSLVDERAVLKHFPKWPERKADSLREAACNYRGLKNLEAQVFSFKENPKEPLKQVLQRIQSLQDRRAC
;
A
#
# COMPACT_ATOMS: atom_id res chain seq x y z
N ILE A 1 34.48 -8.35 7.57
CA ILE A 1 34.16 -7.79 8.90
C ILE A 1 32.93 -6.88 8.84
N GLY A 2 32.77 -6.03 7.81
CA GLY A 2 31.63 -5.09 7.72
C GLY A 2 30.22 -5.71 7.57
N GLU A 3 30.06 -6.89 6.95
CA GLU A 3 28.73 -7.52 6.79
C GLU A 3 28.12 -7.99 8.12
N ILE A 4 28.97 -8.46 9.04
CA ILE A 4 28.54 -8.96 10.36
C ILE A 4 28.15 -7.79 11.26
N GLU A 5 28.90 -6.69 11.21
CA GLU A 5 28.63 -5.48 11.98
C GLU A 5 27.34 -4.79 11.50
N ASN A 6 27.12 -4.74 10.18
CA ASN A 6 25.89 -4.20 9.60
C ASN A 6 24.66 -5.05 9.97
N ARG A 7 24.81 -6.38 9.97
CA ARG A 7 23.74 -7.30 10.40
C ARG A 7 23.45 -7.16 11.90
N SER A 8 24.48 -6.99 12.72
CA SER A 8 24.34 -6.76 14.15
C SER A 8 23.59 -5.45 14.45
N LYS A 9 23.96 -4.37 13.75
CA LYS A 9 23.30 -3.06 13.86
C LYS A 9 21.82 -3.14 13.46
N TYR A 10 21.52 -3.73 12.31
CA TYR A 10 20.14 -3.90 11.84
C TYR A 10 19.25 -4.66 12.84
N LEU A 11 19.75 -5.74 13.46
CA LEU A 11 19.01 -6.46 14.49
C LEU A 11 18.81 -5.64 15.77
N SER A 12 19.79 -4.81 16.14
CA SER A 12 19.69 -3.89 17.28
C SER A 12 18.64 -2.80 17.01
N ASP A 13 18.62 -2.26 15.80
CA ASP A 13 17.67 -1.22 15.39
C ASP A 13 16.24 -1.76 15.40
N ILE A 14 16.00 -2.99 14.90
CA ILE A 14 14.71 -3.67 15.02
C ILE A 14 14.30 -3.83 16.49
N LYS A 15 15.21 -4.28 17.35
CA LYS A 15 14.89 -4.47 18.78
C LYS A 15 14.52 -3.14 19.45
N SER A 16 15.26 -2.08 19.14
CA SER A 16 14.97 -0.73 19.60
C SER A 16 13.58 -0.27 19.15
N ASP A 17 13.22 -0.51 17.89
CA ASP A 17 11.90 -0.16 17.37
C ASP A 17 10.76 -0.93 18.04
N ILE A 18 10.96 -2.22 18.34
CA ILE A 18 9.96 -3.03 19.07
C ILE A 18 9.72 -2.47 20.47
N GLU A 19 10.78 -2.08 21.18
CA GLU A 19 10.69 -1.55 22.54
C GLU A 19 10.07 -0.15 22.55
N ARG A 20 10.48 0.73 21.63
CA ARG A 20 10.04 2.12 21.57
C ARG A 20 8.60 2.27 21.08
N ASN A 21 8.18 1.46 20.11
CA ASN A 21 6.90 1.63 19.43
C ASN A 21 5.80 0.72 19.96
N ARG A 22 6.02 -0.02 21.06
CA ARG A 22 5.07 -1.03 21.56
C ARG A 22 3.66 -0.47 21.75
N ASP A 23 3.51 0.58 22.55
CA ASP A 23 2.21 1.17 22.88
C ASP A 23 1.54 1.75 21.62
N HIS A 24 2.33 2.31 20.72
CA HIS A 24 1.85 2.84 19.46
C HIS A 24 1.35 1.73 18.53
N ILE A 25 2.09 0.62 18.39
CA ILE A 25 1.67 -0.54 17.59
C ILE A 25 0.43 -1.19 18.19
N GLU A 26 0.31 -1.28 19.52
CA GLU A 26 -0.93 -1.75 20.18
C GLU A 26 -2.13 -0.84 19.85
N PHE A 27 -1.92 0.48 19.80
CA PHE A 27 -2.93 1.42 19.32
C PHE A 27 -3.28 1.17 17.84
N LEU A 28 -2.29 0.99 16.95
CA LEU A 28 -2.53 0.71 15.53
C LEU A 28 -3.30 -0.61 15.34
N ILE A 29 -2.99 -1.65 16.11
CA ILE A 29 -3.73 -2.93 16.13
C ILE A 29 -5.21 -2.67 16.37
N SER A 30 -5.54 -1.91 17.42
CA SER A 30 -6.94 -1.60 17.74
C SER A 30 -7.65 -0.86 16.60
N LYS A 31 -6.94 0.02 15.89
CA LYS A 31 -7.48 0.76 14.75
C LYS A 31 -7.73 -0.13 13.54
N VAL A 32 -6.80 -1.03 13.22
CA VAL A 32 -7.00 -1.99 12.12
C VAL A 32 -8.12 -2.97 12.46
N GLU A 33 -8.20 -3.47 13.69
CA GLU A 33 -9.28 -4.37 14.13
C GLU A 33 -10.65 -3.69 14.04
N ALA A 34 -10.75 -2.43 14.47
CA ALA A 34 -11.98 -1.65 14.41
C ALA A 34 -12.33 -1.13 13.00
N ALA A 35 -11.40 -1.16 12.05
CA ALA A 35 -11.60 -0.65 10.71
C ALA A 35 -12.79 -1.33 10.01
N ALA A 36 -13.84 -0.56 9.75
CA ALA A 36 -15.00 -0.95 8.96
C ALA A 36 -15.44 0.30 8.20
N PHE A 37 -15.32 0.26 6.87
CA PHE A 37 -15.55 1.39 5.99
C PHE A 37 -16.70 1.08 5.05
N THR A 38 -17.48 2.10 4.70
CA THR A 38 -18.54 1.99 3.69
C THR A 38 -18.03 2.41 2.32
N GLU A 39 -17.07 3.34 2.27
CA GLU A 39 -16.56 3.92 1.04
C GLU A 39 -15.09 3.54 0.80
N MET A 40 -14.72 3.25 -0.45
CA MET A 40 -13.33 2.90 -0.81
C MET A 40 -12.36 4.08 -0.67
N SER A 41 -12.86 5.32 -0.70
CA SER A 41 -12.07 6.52 -0.41
C SER A 41 -11.63 6.59 1.06
N GLU A 42 -12.44 6.07 1.98
CA GLU A 42 -12.10 5.96 3.40
C GLU A 42 -11.03 4.89 3.61
N VAL A 43 -11.14 3.75 2.91
CA VAL A 43 -10.12 2.68 2.90
C VAL A 43 -8.77 3.25 2.43
N GLU A 44 -8.75 3.99 1.33
CA GLU A 44 -7.51 4.61 0.82
C GLU A 44 -6.92 5.62 1.83
N THR A 45 -7.76 6.43 2.45
CA THR A 45 -7.33 7.41 3.47
C THR A 45 -6.73 6.71 4.69
N PHE A 46 -7.39 5.64 5.15
CA PHE A 46 -6.93 4.85 6.28
C PHE A 46 -5.61 4.13 6.00
N VAL A 47 -5.48 3.50 4.83
CA VAL A 47 -4.24 2.83 4.41
C VAL A 47 -3.10 3.83 4.35
N LYS A 48 -3.32 5.01 3.75
CA LYS A 48 -2.31 6.07 3.72
C LYS A 48 -1.86 6.49 5.12
N TRP A 49 -2.81 6.61 6.05
CA TRP A 49 -2.50 6.94 7.44
C TRP A 49 -1.65 5.82 8.09
N ILE A 50 -2.06 4.55 7.99
CA ILE A 50 -1.30 3.43 8.57
C ILE A 50 0.10 3.31 7.98
N ASP A 51 0.23 3.42 6.66
CA ASP A 51 1.55 3.33 6.01
C ASP A 51 2.46 4.48 6.48
N GLN A 52 1.88 5.65 6.79
CA GLN A 52 2.63 6.76 7.37
C GLN A 52 3.02 6.49 8.83
N GLU A 53 2.14 5.97 9.67
CA GLU A 53 2.47 5.61 11.07
C GLU A 53 3.56 4.52 11.14
N LEU A 54 3.55 3.57 10.20
CA LEU A 54 4.53 2.48 10.14
C LEU A 54 5.83 2.89 9.42
N SER A 55 5.86 4.01 8.70
CA SER A 55 7.02 4.45 7.92
C SER A 55 8.27 4.77 8.74
N SER A 56 8.12 5.01 10.05
CA SER A 56 9.27 5.27 10.94
C SER A 56 9.98 3.99 11.38
N LEU A 57 9.40 2.81 11.13
CA LEU A 57 10.02 1.53 11.47
C LEU A 57 11.15 1.22 10.48
N VAL A 58 12.26 0.71 11.00
CA VAL A 58 13.44 0.32 10.20
C VAL A 58 13.08 -0.81 9.22
N ASP A 59 12.25 -1.74 9.67
CA ASP A 59 11.66 -2.79 8.84
C ASP A 59 10.29 -3.17 9.40
N GLU A 60 9.23 -2.66 8.75
CA GLU A 60 7.85 -2.89 9.16
C GLU A 60 7.56 -4.37 9.39
N ARG A 61 7.92 -5.25 8.44
CA ARG A 61 7.61 -6.67 8.52
C ARG A 61 8.36 -7.37 9.64
N ALA A 62 9.66 -7.06 9.79
CA ALA A 62 10.46 -7.66 10.84
C ALA A 62 10.00 -7.22 12.24
N VAL A 63 9.63 -5.94 12.40
CA VAL A 63 9.12 -5.39 13.66
C VAL A 63 7.74 -5.99 13.97
N LEU A 64 6.78 -5.91 13.05
CA LEU A 64 5.39 -6.34 13.27
C LEU A 64 5.25 -7.84 13.55
N LYS A 65 6.18 -8.68 13.06
CA LYS A 65 6.21 -10.12 13.39
C LYS A 65 6.35 -10.40 14.90
N HIS A 66 6.86 -9.44 15.68
CA HIS A 66 6.99 -9.55 17.14
C HIS A 66 5.69 -9.18 17.88
N PHE A 67 4.66 -8.71 17.16
CA PHE A 67 3.37 -8.33 17.70
C PHE A 67 2.32 -9.37 17.27
N PRO A 68 2.06 -10.43 18.05
CA PRO A 68 1.21 -11.55 17.63
C PRO A 68 -0.26 -11.16 17.40
N LYS A 69 -0.68 -10.01 17.92
CA LYS A 69 -2.03 -9.46 17.69
C LYS A 69 -2.12 -8.60 16.43
N TRP A 70 -1.01 -8.38 15.71
CA TRP A 70 -1.05 -7.63 14.46
C TRP A 70 -2.00 -8.31 13.47
N PRO A 71 -3.08 -7.63 13.03
CA PRO A 71 -4.07 -8.22 12.14
C PRO A 71 -3.59 -8.18 10.68
N GLU A 72 -2.47 -8.87 10.40
CA GLU A 72 -1.73 -8.84 9.14
C GLU A 72 -2.64 -9.04 7.93
N ARG A 73 -3.48 -10.09 7.95
CA ARG A 73 -4.41 -10.39 6.85
C ARG A 73 -5.35 -9.23 6.55
N LYS A 74 -5.87 -8.57 7.58
CA LYS A 74 -6.81 -7.46 7.41
C LYS A 74 -6.09 -6.22 6.89
N ALA A 75 -4.90 -5.90 7.43
CA ALA A 75 -4.08 -4.80 6.94
C ALA A 75 -3.70 -5.00 5.46
N ASP A 76 -3.28 -6.21 5.08
CA ASP A 76 -2.92 -6.54 3.70
C ASP A 76 -4.12 -6.46 2.76
N SER A 77 -5.30 -6.98 3.17
CA SER A 77 -6.52 -6.85 2.38
C SER A 77 -6.94 -5.39 2.19
N LEU A 78 -6.80 -4.53 3.21
CA LEU A 78 -7.10 -3.10 3.09
C LEU A 78 -6.13 -2.42 2.11
N ARG A 79 -4.83 -2.74 2.17
CA ARG A 79 -3.81 -2.22 1.26
C ARG A 79 -4.05 -2.65 -0.18
N GLU A 80 -4.36 -3.92 -0.40
CA GLU A 80 -4.72 -4.46 -1.71
C GLU A 80 -5.96 -3.73 -2.26
N ALA A 81 -7.02 -3.63 -1.45
CA ALA A 81 -8.24 -2.95 -1.86
C ALA A 81 -7.98 -1.46 -2.22
N ALA A 82 -7.15 -0.76 -1.44
CA ALA A 82 -6.76 0.61 -1.73
C ALA A 82 -5.94 0.75 -3.02
N CYS A 83 -4.98 -0.15 -3.28
CA CYS A 83 -4.21 -0.14 -4.53
C CYS A 83 -5.13 -0.39 -5.73
N ASN A 84 -6.00 -1.40 -5.65
CA ASN A 84 -6.91 -1.77 -6.73
C ASN A 84 -7.86 -0.62 -7.03
N TYR A 85 -8.43 0.01 -6.01
CA TYR A 85 -9.30 1.19 -6.16
C TYR A 85 -8.56 2.37 -6.81
N ARG A 86 -7.32 2.66 -6.41
CA ARG A 86 -6.50 3.69 -7.06
C ARG A 86 -6.22 3.34 -8.52
N GLY A 87 -5.93 2.07 -8.81
CA GLY A 87 -5.77 1.56 -10.17
C GLY A 87 -7.01 1.79 -11.03
N LEU A 88 -8.19 1.49 -10.49
CA LEU A 88 -9.47 1.72 -11.17
C LEU A 88 -9.73 3.21 -11.43
N LYS A 89 -9.50 4.10 -10.44
CA LYS A 89 -9.64 5.55 -10.64
C LYS A 89 -8.70 6.09 -11.72
N ASN A 90 -7.46 5.60 -11.75
CA ASN A 90 -6.50 5.97 -12.77
C ASN A 90 -6.91 5.47 -14.16
N LEU A 91 -7.49 4.27 -14.24
CA LEU A 91 -8.01 3.73 -15.50
C LEU A 91 -9.23 4.55 -15.98
N GLU A 92 -10.18 4.82 -15.08
CA GLU A 92 -11.35 5.65 -15.34
C GLU A 92 -10.94 7.03 -15.88
N ALA A 93 -10.02 7.72 -15.21
CA ALA A 93 -9.52 9.02 -15.66
C ALA A 93 -8.91 8.96 -17.07
N GLN A 94 -8.18 7.89 -17.38
CA GLN A 94 -7.57 7.71 -18.70
C GLN A 94 -8.62 7.46 -19.79
N VAL A 95 -9.64 6.65 -19.50
CA VAL A 95 -10.76 6.40 -20.41
C VAL A 95 -11.53 7.70 -20.67
N PHE A 96 -11.86 8.48 -19.64
CA PHE A 96 -12.53 9.78 -19.82
C PHE A 96 -11.69 10.82 -20.55
N SER A 97 -10.36 10.78 -20.37
CA SER A 97 -9.44 11.67 -21.07
C SER A 97 -9.16 11.22 -22.52
N PHE A 98 -9.66 10.06 -22.94
CA PHE A 98 -9.43 9.53 -24.28
C PHE A 98 -10.09 10.45 -25.31
N LYS A 99 -9.27 11.16 -26.08
CA LYS A 99 -9.70 11.97 -27.21
C LYS A 99 -9.22 11.32 -28.49
N GLU A 100 -10.16 11.06 -29.40
CA GLU A 100 -9.84 10.71 -30.77
C GLU A 100 -9.19 11.90 -31.45
N ASN A 101 -8.01 11.69 -32.03
CA ASN A 101 -7.39 12.66 -32.91
C ASN A 101 -7.75 12.29 -34.34
N PRO A 102 -8.54 13.11 -35.07
CA PRO A 102 -8.95 12.79 -36.45
C PRO A 102 -7.79 12.65 -37.44
N LYS A 103 -6.59 13.12 -37.06
CA LYS A 103 -5.35 13.03 -37.85
C LYS A 103 -4.53 11.78 -37.55
N GLU A 104 -4.89 11.02 -36.51
CA GLU A 104 -4.18 9.82 -36.08
C GLU A 104 -4.65 8.61 -36.91
N PRO A 105 -3.74 7.77 -37.44
CA PRO A 105 -4.12 6.56 -38.16
C PRO A 105 -4.98 5.62 -37.29
N LEU A 106 -6.04 5.05 -37.87
CA LEU A 106 -6.97 4.14 -37.16
C LEU A 106 -6.24 3.01 -36.41
N LYS A 107 -5.17 2.46 -36.99
CA LYS A 107 -4.35 1.42 -36.34
C LYS A 107 -3.76 1.89 -35.01
N GLN A 108 -3.31 3.14 -34.92
CA GLN A 108 -2.72 3.70 -33.69
C GLN A 108 -3.82 3.94 -32.63
N VAL A 109 -4.98 4.42 -33.06
CA VAL A 109 -6.16 4.58 -32.18
C VAL A 109 -6.58 3.22 -31.60
N LEU A 110 -6.68 2.18 -32.43
CA LEU A 110 -7.03 0.81 -32.01
C LEU A 110 -5.98 0.23 -31.06
N GLN A 111 -4.68 0.45 -31.30
CA GLN A 111 -3.62 0.02 -30.40
C GLN A 111 -3.72 0.69 -29.02
N ARG A 112 -4.05 1.98 -28.97
CA ARG A 112 -4.25 2.71 -27.71
C ARG A 112 -5.47 2.18 -26.95
N ILE A 113 -6.59 1.94 -27.62
CA ILE A 113 -7.79 1.33 -27.02
C ILE A 113 -7.45 -0.06 -26.45
N GLN A 114 -6.78 -0.91 -27.23
CA GLN A 114 -6.36 -2.24 -26.79
C GLN A 114 -5.44 -2.16 -25.55
N SER A 115 -4.47 -1.23 -25.56
CA SER A 115 -3.57 -1.04 -24.43
C SER A 115 -4.26 -0.56 -23.16
N LEU A 116 -5.40 0.12 -23.27
CA LEU A 116 -6.22 0.50 -22.11
C LEU A 116 -7.02 -0.69 -21.59
N GLN A 117 -7.54 -1.53 -22.49
CA GLN A 117 -8.28 -2.74 -22.14
C GLN A 117 -7.39 -3.80 -21.46
N ASP A 118 -6.14 -3.95 -21.91
CA ASP A 118 -5.22 -4.97 -21.37
C ASP A 118 -4.61 -4.60 -20.02
N ARG A 119 -4.81 -3.35 -19.56
CA ARG A 119 -4.32 -2.91 -18.26
C ARG A 119 -5.15 -3.52 -17.15
N ARG A 120 -4.47 -4.17 -16.24
CA ARG A 120 -5.03 -4.53 -14.94
C ARG A 120 -4.99 -3.30 -14.04
N ALA A 121 -5.94 -3.20 -13.10
CA ALA A 121 -5.73 -2.40 -11.90
C ALA A 121 -4.44 -2.89 -11.20
N CYS A 122 -3.95 -2.17 -10.17
CA CYS A 122 -2.99 -2.82 -9.26
C CYS A 122 -3.45 -4.27 -8.98
#